data_AF-A0A838FWU8-F1
#
_entry.id   AF-A0A838FWU8-F1
#
_cell.length_a   1.000
_cell.length_b   1.000
_cell.length_c   1.000
_cell.angle_alpha   90.00
_cell.angle_beta   90.00
_cell.angle_gamma   90.00
#
_symmetry.space_group_name_H-M   'P 1'
#
loop_
_entity.id
_entity.type
_entity.pdbx_description
1 polymer ?
#
loop_
_entity_poly.entity_id
_entity_poly.type
_entity_poly.pdbx_seq_one_letter_code
_entity_poly.pdbx_strand_id
1 'polypeptide(L)'
;MKLTAFRFILPALALVAITSVTIAQLTKRTATPNPESGTLETMIVSSGTVSLDLDVDRLNGAKGEAGADRQTLRFDAAADSFFPLIVFNDQLRGAQPGTIALSAKNTTILPAALTASLHNLVLERTAHDERFELVVRDAQSGFVFFNVEGNSYEYDAQAQSVQVKDARLLVSPQFAQSLGWPANADYLVGSISVAANLRTIEVRTVVNGAEESATLPAAKSTGTEASAASSGPDVIVGDLPSMAQFGSAVAGYVGLAIGTTSCNMGNVEFNWFAMPNTDHPVIPQNFYRMSGGPDNARRFEQIGQSWLKHGFTALQQNACGFGCVSSGTGSRLGVGCSDPYSASLNSSQSGLGSRAWVNPFTGAFPSTANNHSGHTH
;
A
#
# COMPACT_ATOMS: atom_id res chain seq x y z
N MET A 1 60.04 -13.79 -69.78
CA MET A 1 59.49 -14.46 -70.96
C MET A 1 58.07 -13.95 -71.18
N LYS A 2 57.85 -13.13 -72.23
CA LYS A 2 56.55 -12.76 -72.87
C LYS A 2 55.54 -11.98 -71.98
N LEU A 3 54.87 -10.88 -72.36
CA LEU A 3 54.39 -10.30 -73.64
C LEU A 3 54.17 -8.77 -73.38
N THR A 4 54.69 -7.81 -74.16
CA THR A 4 54.08 -7.12 -75.33
C THR A 4 52.69 -6.50 -75.04
N ALA A 5 52.57 -5.20 -74.72
CA ALA A 5 52.41 -4.00 -75.58
C ALA A 5 50.97 -3.68 -76.02
N PHE A 6 50.45 -2.46 -75.77
CA PHE A 6 50.18 -1.43 -76.80
C PHE A 6 49.53 -0.16 -76.20
N ARG A 7 49.93 1.00 -76.73
CA ARG A 7 49.44 2.37 -76.47
C ARG A 7 48.22 2.71 -77.34
N PHE A 8 47.46 3.77 -77.00
CA PHE A 8 46.94 4.89 -77.83
C PHE A 8 45.79 5.61 -77.04
N ILE A 9 45.97 6.77 -76.39
CA ILE A 9 45.99 8.22 -76.80
C ILE A 9 44.60 8.94 -76.75
N LEU A 10 44.45 9.83 -75.74
CA LEU A 10 43.86 11.21 -75.62
C LEU A 10 42.39 11.54 -76.05
N PRO A 11 41.76 12.69 -75.63
CA PRO A 11 42.25 13.87 -74.87
C PRO A 11 41.34 14.43 -73.73
N ALA A 12 41.91 15.36 -72.91
CA ALA A 12 41.34 16.59 -72.29
C ALA A 12 40.00 16.51 -71.46
N LEU A 13 39.71 17.28 -70.42
CA LEU A 13 40.13 18.60 -69.95
C LEU A 13 39.57 18.82 -68.51
N ALA A 14 40.33 19.58 -67.71
CA ALA A 14 39.89 20.50 -66.64
C ALA A 14 38.92 20.04 -65.51
N LEU A 15 39.54 19.85 -64.35
CA LEU A 15 39.16 20.37 -63.02
C LEU A 15 37.94 21.32 -62.97
N VAL A 16 36.88 20.90 -62.29
CA VAL A 16 35.99 21.79 -61.53
C VAL A 16 35.93 21.25 -60.10
N ALA A 17 36.57 21.97 -59.20
CA ALA A 17 36.42 21.76 -57.77
C ALA A 17 35.05 22.33 -57.35
N ILE A 18 34.10 21.46 -57.04
CA ILE A 18 32.98 21.78 -56.15
C ILE A 18 33.01 20.71 -55.07
N THR A 19 33.38 21.14 -53.88
CA THR A 19 33.32 20.37 -52.64
C THR A 19 31.94 19.71 -52.54
N SER A 20 31.92 18.39 -52.52
CA SER A 20 30.72 17.61 -52.25
C SER A 20 30.23 18.01 -50.87
N VAL A 21 29.15 18.79 -50.84
CA VAL A 21 28.21 18.84 -49.73
C VAL A 21 27.85 17.39 -49.44
N THR A 22 28.53 16.84 -48.43
CA THR A 22 28.32 15.47 -48.00
C THR A 22 26.86 15.31 -47.64
N ILE A 23 26.26 14.30 -48.25
CA ILE A 23 24.97 13.68 -47.97
C ILE A 23 25.00 13.14 -46.52
N ALA A 24 25.10 14.05 -45.55
CA ALA A 24 25.13 13.78 -44.11
C ALA A 24 23.93 14.42 -43.40
N GLN A 25 23.04 15.10 -44.15
CA GLN A 25 21.83 15.73 -43.63
C GLN A 25 20.52 15.01 -44.01
N LEU A 26 20.57 13.82 -44.62
CA LEU A 26 19.34 13.07 -44.99
C LEU A 26 19.14 11.70 -44.32
N THR A 27 19.86 11.40 -43.23
CA THR A 27 19.58 10.21 -42.40
C THR A 27 19.72 10.50 -40.91
N LYS A 28 19.17 11.62 -40.42
CA LYS A 28 18.55 11.59 -39.09
C LYS A 28 17.15 11.00 -39.28
N ARG A 29 17.06 9.67 -39.37
CA ARG A 29 15.85 8.99 -38.90
C ARG A 29 15.77 9.35 -37.42
N THR A 30 14.92 10.32 -37.08
CA THR A 30 14.33 10.37 -35.75
C THR A 30 13.83 8.96 -35.47
N ALA A 31 14.46 8.26 -34.51
CA ALA A 31 13.94 7.00 -34.05
C ALA A 31 12.47 7.26 -33.69
N THR A 32 11.56 6.61 -34.41
CA THR A 32 10.15 6.57 -33.99
C THR A 32 10.16 6.08 -32.55
N PRO A 33 9.51 6.79 -31.60
CA PRO A 33 9.35 6.28 -30.25
C PRO A 33 8.84 4.85 -30.36
N ASN A 34 9.60 3.88 -29.86
CA ASN A 34 9.08 2.53 -29.79
C ASN A 34 7.94 2.56 -28.76
N PRO A 35 6.68 2.31 -29.14
CA PRO A 35 5.56 2.34 -28.19
C PRO A 35 5.74 1.37 -27.02
N GLU A 36 6.61 0.37 -27.16
CA GLU A 36 6.91 -0.65 -26.16
C GLU A 36 8.14 -0.32 -25.30
N SER A 37 8.75 0.85 -25.45
CA SER A 37 9.90 1.28 -24.65
C SER A 37 9.59 2.54 -23.86
N GLY A 38 10.12 2.64 -22.64
CA GLY A 38 9.78 3.74 -21.77
C GLY A 38 10.08 3.51 -20.30
N THR A 39 9.51 4.39 -19.49
CA THR A 39 9.57 4.31 -18.03
C THR A 39 8.23 3.79 -17.51
N LEU A 40 8.27 2.70 -16.76
CA LEU A 40 7.13 2.13 -16.05
C LEU A 40 7.30 2.45 -14.56
N GLU A 41 6.36 3.19 -13.99
CA GLU A 41 6.37 3.60 -12.59
C GLU A 41 5.24 2.92 -11.83
N THR A 42 5.57 2.38 -10.66
CA THR A 42 4.58 2.03 -9.64
C THR A 42 4.53 3.20 -8.66
N MET A 43 3.36 3.80 -8.52
CA MET A 43 3.11 4.92 -7.61
C MET A 43 2.10 4.52 -6.55
N ILE A 44 2.18 5.13 -5.37
CA ILE A 44 1.17 4.97 -4.31
C ILE A 44 0.68 6.32 -3.82
N VAL A 45 -0.44 6.33 -3.11
CA VAL A 45 -1.00 7.53 -2.49
C VAL A 45 -0.09 7.99 -1.36
N SER A 46 0.43 9.22 -1.47
CA SER A 46 1.29 9.85 -0.45
C SER A 46 0.49 10.72 0.52
N SER A 47 -0.60 11.32 0.04
CA SER A 47 -1.57 12.09 0.82
C SER A 47 -2.81 12.33 -0.03
N GLY A 48 -3.91 12.77 0.59
CA GLY A 48 -5.09 13.16 -0.17
C GLY A 48 -6.32 13.34 0.70
N THR A 49 -7.44 13.60 0.03
CA THR A 49 -8.75 13.70 0.65
C THR A 49 -9.75 12.83 -0.10
N VAL A 50 -10.65 12.21 0.65
CA VAL A 50 -11.81 11.48 0.11
C VAL A 50 -13.08 12.09 0.71
N SER A 51 -14.11 12.26 -0.11
CA SER A 51 -15.42 12.69 0.36
C SER A 51 -16.51 11.75 -0.10
N LEU A 52 -17.43 11.41 0.80
CA LEU A 52 -18.67 10.71 0.50
C LEU A 52 -19.82 11.70 0.68
N ASP A 53 -20.54 12.01 -0.39
CA ASP A 53 -21.78 12.79 -0.34
C ASP A 53 -22.96 11.82 -0.33
N LEU A 54 -23.60 11.66 0.83
CA LEU A 54 -24.59 10.61 1.08
C LEU A 54 -25.99 11.21 1.25
N ASP A 55 -26.97 10.61 0.59
CA ASP A 55 -28.40 10.82 0.86
C ASP A 55 -28.79 9.98 2.08
N VAL A 56 -28.78 10.62 3.26
CA VAL A 56 -28.98 9.95 4.55
C VAL A 56 -30.44 9.53 4.74
N ASP A 57 -31.39 10.28 4.17
CA ASP A 57 -32.80 9.91 4.15
C ASP A 57 -33.00 8.56 3.45
N ARG A 58 -32.37 8.38 2.28
CA ARG A 58 -32.38 7.09 1.59
C ARG A 58 -31.78 6.00 2.47
N LEU A 59 -30.62 6.22 3.08
CA LEU A 59 -29.99 5.22 3.95
C LEU A 59 -30.86 4.80 5.15
N ASN A 60 -31.69 5.72 5.66
CA ASN A 60 -32.62 5.47 6.76
C ASN A 60 -33.96 4.86 6.30
N GLY A 61 -34.12 4.52 5.01
CA GLY A 61 -35.34 3.95 4.47
C GLY A 61 -36.50 4.95 4.33
N ALA A 62 -36.21 6.26 4.41
CA ALA A 62 -37.21 7.29 4.17
C ALA A 62 -37.57 7.33 2.67
N LYS A 63 -38.88 7.30 2.37
CA LYS A 63 -39.41 7.47 1.01
C LYS A 63 -39.44 8.96 0.62
N GLY A 64 -38.32 9.66 0.83
CA GLY A 64 -38.16 11.08 0.49
C GLY A 64 -37.80 11.29 -0.98
N GLU A 65 -38.01 12.51 -1.47
CA GLU A 65 -37.47 12.94 -2.77
C GLU A 65 -35.95 12.85 -2.77
N ALA A 66 -35.35 12.52 -3.92
CA ALA A 66 -33.91 12.42 -4.10
C ALA A 66 -33.20 13.72 -3.64
N GLY A 67 -32.33 13.64 -2.62
CA GLY A 67 -31.43 14.75 -2.25
C GLY A 67 -31.95 15.75 -1.21
N ALA A 68 -32.93 15.41 -0.37
CA ALA A 68 -33.43 16.32 0.67
C ALA A 68 -32.47 16.50 1.87
N ASP A 69 -31.74 15.45 2.29
CA ASP A 69 -30.70 15.52 3.33
C ASP A 69 -29.38 14.89 2.86
N ARG A 70 -28.60 15.68 2.08
CA ARG A 70 -27.24 15.31 1.67
C ARG A 70 -26.23 15.68 2.74
N GLN A 71 -25.55 14.68 3.27
CA GLN A 71 -24.48 14.86 4.24
C GLN A 71 -23.13 14.45 3.65
N THR A 72 -22.16 15.35 3.75
CA THR A 72 -20.79 15.09 3.28
C THR A 72 -19.92 14.58 4.43
N LEU A 73 -19.44 13.34 4.31
CA LEU A 73 -18.34 12.82 5.11
C LEU A 73 -17.02 13.13 4.41
N ARG A 74 -16.04 13.62 5.16
CA ARG A 74 -14.70 13.96 4.68
C ARG A 74 -13.68 13.09 5.39
N PHE A 75 -12.72 12.61 4.64
CA PHE A 75 -11.63 11.77 5.12
C PHE A 75 -10.31 12.31 4.60
N ASP A 76 -9.28 12.25 5.43
CA ASP A 76 -7.90 12.28 4.96
C ASP A 76 -7.56 10.87 4.44
N ALA A 77 -6.95 10.80 3.26
CA ALA A 77 -6.34 9.56 2.78
C ALA A 77 -5.03 9.34 3.56
N ALA A 78 -4.90 8.21 4.24
CA ALA A 78 -3.72 7.91 5.02
C ALA A 78 -2.48 7.94 4.12
N ALA A 79 -1.42 8.59 4.62
CA ALA A 79 -0.15 8.64 3.92
C ALA A 79 0.38 7.24 3.66
N ASP A 80 1.03 7.06 2.52
CA ASP A 80 1.66 5.80 2.11
C ASP A 80 0.69 4.61 2.03
N SER A 81 -0.58 4.90 1.80
CA SER A 81 -1.60 3.89 1.50
C SER A 81 -1.20 3.06 0.28
N PHE A 82 -1.13 1.74 0.43
CA PHE A 82 -0.74 0.81 -0.62
C PHE A 82 -1.91 0.59 -1.60
N PHE A 83 -2.14 1.61 -2.44
CA PHE A 83 -3.05 1.61 -3.58
C PHE A 83 -2.21 1.87 -4.84
N PRO A 84 -1.67 0.82 -5.48
CA PRO A 84 -0.69 1.01 -6.54
C PRO A 84 -1.34 1.49 -7.83
N LEU A 85 -0.80 2.57 -8.39
CA LEU A 85 -1.15 3.12 -9.71
C LEU A 85 0.03 2.89 -10.64
N ILE A 86 -0.25 2.26 -11.78
CA ILE A 86 0.76 1.95 -12.79
C ILE A 86 0.75 3.07 -13.84
N VAL A 87 1.90 3.72 -14.02
CA VAL A 87 2.08 4.80 -15.00
C VAL A 87 3.16 4.38 -15.98
N PHE A 88 2.89 4.52 -17.29
CA PHE A 88 3.89 4.25 -18.32
C PHE A 88 4.00 5.45 -19.25
N ASN A 89 5.21 6.03 -19.34
CA ASN A 89 5.47 7.24 -20.12
C ASN A 89 4.45 8.35 -19.82
N ASP A 90 4.34 8.74 -18.54
CA ASP A 90 3.44 9.78 -18.03
C ASP A 90 1.94 9.53 -18.26
N GLN A 91 1.56 8.31 -18.67
CA GLN A 91 0.17 7.92 -18.85
C GLN A 91 -0.23 6.87 -17.84
N LEU A 92 -1.31 7.12 -17.10
CA LEU A 92 -1.91 6.13 -16.22
C LEU A 92 -2.38 4.91 -17.04
N ARG A 93 -1.98 3.73 -16.59
CA ARG A 93 -2.40 2.42 -17.13
C ARG A 93 -3.49 1.76 -16.29
N GLY A 94 -3.58 2.11 -15.01
CA GLY A 94 -4.65 1.70 -14.12
C GLY A 94 -4.18 1.51 -12.69
N ALA A 95 -5.13 1.20 -11.80
CA ALA A 95 -4.86 0.81 -10.43
C ALA A 95 -4.77 -0.73 -10.30
N GLN A 96 -3.87 -1.19 -9.43
CA GLN A 96 -3.78 -2.58 -8.98
C GLN A 96 -4.52 -2.78 -7.66
N PRO A 97 -4.88 -4.03 -7.29
CA PRO A 97 -5.49 -4.33 -6.00
C PRO A 97 -4.71 -3.72 -4.84
N GLY A 98 -5.42 -3.06 -3.93
CA GLY A 98 -4.82 -2.26 -2.88
C GLY A 98 -5.86 -1.43 -2.14
N THR A 99 -5.44 -0.71 -1.10
CA THR A 99 -6.36 0.06 -0.25
C THR A 99 -5.83 1.45 0.07
N ILE A 100 -6.77 2.39 0.25
CA ILE A 100 -6.55 3.70 0.84
C ILE A 100 -7.27 3.71 2.18
N ALA A 101 -6.53 3.81 3.28
CA ALA A 101 -7.15 3.97 4.60
C ALA A 101 -7.73 5.38 4.76
N LEU A 102 -8.94 5.46 5.31
CA LEU A 102 -9.71 6.69 5.39
C LEU A 102 -9.82 7.17 6.83
N SER A 103 -9.21 8.31 7.13
CA SER A 103 -9.29 8.96 8.45
C SER A 103 -10.40 10.00 8.46
N ALA A 104 -11.52 9.72 9.13
CA ALA A 104 -12.66 10.64 9.21
C ALA A 104 -12.28 12.00 9.83
N LYS A 105 -12.68 13.10 9.17
CA LYS A 105 -12.45 14.49 9.58
C LYS A 105 -13.67 15.15 10.19
N ASN A 106 -14.83 14.58 9.92
CA ASN A 106 -16.09 14.96 10.51
C ASN A 106 -16.94 13.71 10.71
N THR A 107 -17.93 13.85 11.56
CA THR A 107 -18.98 12.85 11.75
C THR A 107 -20.31 13.50 11.41
N THR A 108 -21.23 12.70 10.88
CA THR A 108 -22.60 13.14 10.61
C THR A 108 -23.59 12.10 11.16
N ILE A 109 -24.90 12.31 11.00
CA ILE A 109 -25.88 11.33 11.47
C ILE A 109 -25.94 10.20 10.43
N LEU A 110 -25.38 9.04 10.77
CA LEU A 110 -25.29 7.89 9.88
C LEU A 110 -25.97 6.66 10.49
N PRO A 111 -26.35 5.67 9.67
CA PRO A 111 -26.77 4.37 10.19
C PRO A 111 -25.74 3.77 11.16
N ALA A 112 -26.23 3.03 12.15
CA ALA A 112 -25.40 2.54 13.25
C ALA A 112 -24.21 1.69 12.78
N ALA A 113 -24.41 0.84 11.77
CA ALA A 113 -23.35 0.01 11.20
C ALA A 113 -22.22 0.84 10.59
N LEU A 114 -22.55 1.90 9.83
CA LEU A 114 -21.54 2.77 9.22
C LEU A 114 -20.84 3.63 10.26
N THR A 115 -21.60 4.15 11.25
CA THR A 115 -21.04 4.90 12.38
C THR A 115 -19.99 4.09 13.13
N ALA A 116 -20.25 2.81 13.38
CA ALA A 116 -19.33 1.92 14.08
C ALA A 116 -18.00 1.70 13.33
N SER A 117 -18.02 1.79 11.99
CA SER A 117 -16.86 1.57 11.13
C SER A 117 -16.12 2.84 10.71
N LEU A 118 -16.58 4.03 11.08
CA LEU A 118 -16.04 5.32 10.58
C LEU A 118 -14.52 5.47 10.71
N HIS A 119 -13.91 4.88 11.74
CA HIS A 119 -12.47 4.95 11.99
C HIS A 119 -11.66 3.82 11.32
N ASN A 120 -12.34 2.87 10.68
CA ASN A 120 -11.75 1.67 10.07
C ASN A 120 -12.10 1.55 8.57
N LEU A 121 -12.63 2.61 7.95
CA LEU A 121 -13.00 2.57 6.54
C LEU A 121 -11.76 2.58 5.64
N VAL A 122 -11.82 1.79 4.57
CA VAL A 122 -10.89 1.82 3.45
C VAL A 122 -11.65 2.01 2.14
N LEU A 123 -11.05 2.72 1.20
CA LEU A 123 -11.38 2.60 -0.22
C LEU A 123 -10.48 1.52 -0.81
N GLU A 124 -11.05 0.42 -1.27
CA GLU A 124 -10.32 -0.73 -1.81
C GLU A 124 -10.48 -0.81 -3.31
N ARG A 125 -9.36 -1.03 -4.02
CA ARG A 125 -9.33 -1.61 -5.36
C ARG A 125 -9.42 -3.12 -5.22
N THR A 126 -10.54 -3.67 -5.66
CA THR A 126 -10.83 -5.11 -5.61
C THR A 126 -9.98 -5.89 -6.62
N ALA A 127 -10.13 -7.21 -6.67
CA ALA A 127 -9.48 -8.04 -7.69
C ALA A 127 -9.99 -7.70 -9.12
N HIS A 128 -9.28 -8.15 -10.16
CA HIS A 128 -9.57 -7.78 -11.55
C HIS A 128 -10.88 -8.37 -12.11
N ASP A 129 -11.47 -9.35 -11.44
CA ASP A 129 -12.66 -10.11 -11.83
C ASP A 129 -13.91 -9.78 -11.01
N GLU A 130 -13.78 -8.89 -10.02
CA GLU A 130 -14.90 -8.43 -9.22
C GLU A 130 -15.81 -7.47 -10.02
N ARG A 131 -17.12 -7.54 -9.75
CA ARG A 131 -18.13 -6.74 -10.47
C ARG A 131 -17.86 -5.23 -10.33
N PHE A 132 -17.39 -4.80 -9.16
CA PHE A 132 -17.10 -3.42 -8.86
C PHE A 132 -15.60 -3.27 -8.62
N GLU A 133 -14.99 -2.34 -9.35
CA GLU A 133 -13.55 -2.05 -9.26
C GLU A 133 -13.17 -1.50 -7.88
N LEU A 134 -14.03 -0.63 -7.35
CA LEU A 134 -13.81 0.08 -6.10
C LEU A 134 -14.94 -0.20 -5.11
N VAL A 135 -14.58 -0.40 -3.86
CA VAL A 135 -15.54 -0.55 -2.75
C VAL A 135 -15.10 0.27 -1.54
N VAL A 136 -16.07 0.75 -0.77
CA VAL A 136 -15.84 1.31 0.56
C VAL A 136 -16.25 0.25 1.57
N ARG A 137 -15.29 -0.21 2.37
CA ARG A 137 -15.52 -1.26 3.35
C ARG A 137 -14.81 -1.00 4.67
N ASP A 138 -15.25 -1.70 5.70
CA ASP A 138 -14.51 -1.83 6.94
C ASP A 138 -13.28 -2.73 6.72
N ALA A 139 -12.10 -2.20 7.06
CA ALA A 139 -10.83 -2.88 6.84
C ALA A 139 -10.71 -4.18 7.65
N GLN A 140 -11.27 -4.17 8.86
CA GLN A 140 -11.13 -5.22 9.86
C GLN A 140 -12.11 -6.37 9.64
N SER A 141 -13.40 -6.06 9.56
CA SER A 141 -14.48 -7.05 9.40
C SER A 141 -14.68 -7.48 7.95
N GLY A 142 -14.17 -6.70 6.99
CA GLY A 142 -14.44 -6.90 5.56
C GLY A 142 -15.86 -6.52 5.16
N PHE A 143 -16.66 -5.92 6.05
CA PHE A 143 -18.03 -5.51 5.75
C PHE A 143 -18.03 -4.41 4.70
N VAL A 144 -18.59 -4.70 3.53
CA VAL A 144 -18.68 -3.75 2.42
C VAL A 144 -19.90 -2.87 2.64
N PHE A 145 -19.71 -1.55 2.69
CA PHE A 145 -20.82 -0.59 2.79
C PHE A 145 -21.30 -0.17 1.41
N PHE A 146 -20.36 0.21 0.54
CA PHE A 146 -20.69 0.79 -0.76
C PHE A 146 -19.86 0.15 -1.87
N ASN A 147 -20.53 -0.11 -2.98
CA ASN A 147 -19.91 -0.36 -4.27
C ASN A 147 -19.77 0.97 -5.00
N VAL A 148 -18.65 1.18 -5.71
CA VAL A 148 -18.42 2.38 -6.50
C VAL A 148 -18.60 2.05 -7.99
N GLU A 149 -19.40 2.85 -8.69
CA GLU A 149 -19.65 2.69 -10.13
C GLU A 149 -19.32 3.97 -10.89
N GLY A 150 -18.73 3.81 -12.09
CA GLY A 150 -18.41 4.94 -12.97
C GLY A 150 -17.21 5.75 -12.51
N ASN A 151 -16.30 5.15 -11.73
CA ASN A 151 -15.02 5.77 -11.41
C ASN A 151 -14.16 5.93 -12.67
N SER A 152 -13.66 7.13 -12.89
CA SER A 152 -12.65 7.45 -13.89
C SER A 152 -11.51 8.17 -13.19
N TYR A 153 -10.27 7.74 -13.46
CA TYR A 153 -9.09 8.35 -12.88
C TYR A 153 -8.61 9.49 -13.78
N GLU A 154 -8.68 10.71 -13.27
CA GLU A 154 -8.05 11.88 -13.86
C GLU A 154 -6.62 12.00 -13.31
N TYR A 155 -5.62 11.59 -14.09
CA TYR A 155 -4.22 11.62 -13.70
C TYR A 155 -3.48 12.83 -14.29
N ASP A 156 -2.73 13.53 -13.44
CA ASP A 156 -1.79 14.59 -13.84
C ASP A 156 -0.36 14.16 -13.52
N ALA A 157 0.44 13.91 -14.56
CA ALA A 157 1.81 13.47 -14.43
C ALA A 157 2.76 14.54 -13.87
N GLN A 158 2.51 15.81 -14.16
CA GLN A 158 3.36 16.91 -13.68
C GLN A 158 3.12 17.17 -12.19
N ALA A 159 1.85 17.14 -11.78
CA ALA A 159 1.47 17.26 -10.38
C ALA A 159 1.65 15.96 -9.59
N GLN A 160 1.88 14.83 -10.26
CA GLN A 160 1.85 13.48 -9.69
C GLN A 160 0.60 13.29 -8.83
N SER A 161 -0.58 13.55 -9.41
CA SER A 161 -1.85 13.51 -8.69
C SER A 161 -2.90 12.73 -9.45
N VAL A 162 -3.85 12.17 -8.72
CA VAL A 162 -5.02 11.48 -9.28
C VAL A 162 -6.29 12.00 -8.65
N GLN A 163 -7.33 12.14 -9.46
CA GLN A 163 -8.67 12.50 -9.01
C GLN A 163 -9.71 11.49 -9.51
N VAL A 164 -10.72 11.25 -8.69
CA VAL A 164 -11.98 10.61 -9.08
C VAL A 164 -13.07 11.58 -8.68
N LYS A 165 -13.95 11.94 -9.60
CA LYS A 165 -15.01 12.94 -9.36
C LYS A 165 -16.38 12.30 -9.44
N ASP A 166 -17.15 12.47 -8.37
CA ASP A 166 -18.57 12.16 -8.29
C ASP A 166 -18.94 10.74 -8.80
N ALA A 167 -18.08 9.76 -8.54
CA ALA A 167 -18.39 8.37 -8.85
C ALA A 167 -19.57 7.90 -8.01
N ARG A 168 -20.42 7.04 -8.55
CA ARG A 168 -21.69 6.65 -7.92
C ARG A 168 -21.44 5.73 -6.74
N LEU A 169 -22.04 6.04 -5.58
CA LEU A 169 -22.06 5.14 -4.43
C LEU A 169 -23.36 4.33 -4.40
N LEU A 170 -23.22 3.02 -4.51
CA LEU A 170 -24.32 2.07 -4.49
C LEU A 170 -24.28 1.26 -3.19
N VAL A 171 -25.42 1.03 -2.55
CA VAL A 171 -25.51 0.22 -1.33
C VAL A 171 -25.12 -1.23 -1.64
N SER A 172 -24.20 -1.81 -0.87
CA SER A 172 -23.83 -3.22 -1.03
C SER A 172 -24.98 -4.14 -0.58
N PRO A 173 -25.03 -5.42 -1.02
CA PRO A 173 -25.98 -6.39 -0.51
C PRO A 173 -25.93 -6.56 1.02
N GLN A 174 -24.72 -6.55 1.60
CA GLN A 174 -24.50 -6.71 3.04
C GLN A 174 -25.07 -5.51 3.81
N PHE A 175 -24.86 -4.30 3.28
CA PHE A 175 -25.34 -3.09 3.91
C PHE A 175 -26.85 -2.94 3.78
N ALA A 176 -27.43 -3.24 2.61
CA ALA A 176 -28.88 -3.29 2.42
C ALA A 176 -29.56 -4.25 3.40
N GLN A 177 -28.95 -5.42 3.65
CA GLN A 177 -29.44 -6.36 4.66
C GLN A 177 -29.38 -5.77 6.08
N SER A 178 -28.26 -5.15 6.46
CA SER A 178 -28.08 -4.55 7.79
C SER A 178 -29.05 -3.38 8.08
N LEU A 179 -29.50 -2.70 7.03
CA LEU A 179 -30.45 -1.61 7.10
C LEU A 179 -31.91 -2.08 7.11
N GLY A 180 -32.18 -3.40 6.96
CA GLY A 180 -33.53 -3.97 7.01
C GLY A 180 -34.33 -3.90 5.71
N TRP A 181 -33.67 -3.65 4.57
CA TRP A 181 -34.28 -3.48 3.25
C TRP A 181 -33.42 -4.15 2.15
N PRO A 182 -33.27 -5.49 2.18
CA PRO A 182 -32.34 -6.23 1.32
C PRO A 182 -32.63 -6.13 -0.19
N ALA A 183 -33.87 -5.77 -0.58
CA ALA A 183 -34.24 -5.56 -1.97
C ALA A 183 -33.55 -4.34 -2.63
N ASN A 184 -32.92 -3.48 -1.83
CA ASN A 184 -32.29 -2.25 -2.27
C ASN A 184 -30.76 -2.38 -2.41
N ALA A 185 -30.24 -3.59 -2.59
CA ALA A 185 -28.87 -3.77 -3.07
C ALA A 185 -28.66 -3.03 -4.41
N ASP A 186 -27.47 -2.47 -4.60
CA ASP A 186 -27.08 -1.62 -5.72
C ASP A 186 -27.87 -0.30 -5.85
N TYR A 187 -28.65 0.09 -4.82
CA TYR A 187 -29.38 1.34 -4.85
C TYR A 187 -28.44 2.54 -4.72
N LEU A 188 -28.62 3.55 -5.58
CA LEU A 188 -27.82 4.78 -5.58
C LEU A 188 -28.15 5.65 -4.37
N VAL A 189 -27.14 5.89 -3.53
CA VAL A 189 -27.27 6.64 -2.27
C VAL A 189 -26.32 7.82 -2.15
N GLY A 190 -25.52 8.10 -3.18
CA GLY A 190 -24.60 9.21 -3.11
C GLY A 190 -23.52 9.21 -4.18
N SER A 191 -22.48 10.00 -3.93
CA SER A 191 -21.25 10.02 -4.72
C SER A 191 -20.00 10.01 -3.85
N ILE A 192 -18.90 9.51 -4.43
CA ILE A 192 -17.55 9.57 -3.87
C ILE A 192 -16.66 10.41 -4.77
N SER A 193 -15.87 11.28 -4.15
CA SER A 193 -14.79 12.02 -4.79
C SER A 193 -13.47 11.78 -4.07
N VAL A 194 -12.41 11.59 -4.83
CA VAL A 194 -11.05 11.32 -4.35
C VAL A 194 -10.12 12.35 -4.99
N ALA A 195 -9.24 12.95 -4.20
CA ALA A 195 -8.14 13.76 -4.70
C ALA A 195 -6.88 13.35 -3.93
N ALA A 196 -5.91 12.76 -4.62
CA ALA A 196 -4.71 12.20 -4.00
C ALA A 196 -3.44 12.67 -4.70
N ASN A 197 -2.43 13.02 -3.91
CA ASN A 197 -1.06 13.14 -4.35
C ASN A 197 -0.42 11.76 -4.34
N LEU A 198 0.48 11.53 -5.29
CA LEU A 198 1.15 10.26 -5.48
C LEU A 198 2.64 10.41 -5.20
N ARG A 199 3.29 9.29 -4.88
CA ARG A 199 4.74 9.17 -4.91
C ARG A 199 5.15 7.90 -5.62
N THR A 200 6.20 7.99 -6.41
CA THR A 200 6.82 6.81 -7.05
C THR A 200 7.49 5.95 -5.98
N ILE A 201 7.24 4.64 -6.02
CA ILE A 201 7.89 3.63 -5.16
C ILE A 201 8.76 2.67 -5.95
N GLU A 202 8.56 2.58 -7.25
CA GLU A 202 9.36 1.75 -8.14
C GLU A 202 9.41 2.40 -9.53
N VAL A 203 10.59 2.42 -10.13
CA VAL A 203 10.84 2.88 -11.50
C VAL A 203 11.48 1.73 -12.26
N ARG A 204 10.88 1.29 -13.35
CA ARG A 204 11.42 0.27 -14.26
C ARG A 204 11.67 0.87 -15.63
N THR A 205 12.83 0.59 -16.21
CA THR A 205 13.12 0.90 -17.62
C THR A 205 12.73 -0.30 -18.47
N VAL A 206 11.85 -0.07 -19.44
CA VAL A 206 11.39 -1.08 -20.40
C VAL A 206 11.96 -0.77 -21.77
N VAL A 207 12.59 -1.76 -22.41
CA VAL A 207 13.12 -1.67 -23.77
C VAL A 207 12.56 -2.82 -24.59
N ASN A 208 11.85 -2.48 -25.68
CA ASN A 208 11.15 -3.43 -26.55
C ASN A 208 10.28 -4.43 -25.77
N GLY A 209 9.52 -3.93 -24.79
CA GLY A 209 8.63 -4.75 -23.95
C GLY A 209 9.31 -5.56 -22.86
N ALA A 210 10.65 -5.55 -22.76
CA ALA A 210 11.39 -6.25 -21.72
C ALA A 210 11.89 -5.28 -20.64
N GLU A 211 11.80 -5.68 -19.38
CA GLU A 211 12.42 -4.96 -18.27
C GLU A 211 13.95 -5.03 -18.37
N GLU A 212 14.61 -3.88 -18.39
CA GLU A 212 16.06 -3.77 -18.43
C GLU A 212 16.64 -3.44 -17.04
N SER A 213 15.94 -2.61 -16.26
CA SER A 213 16.36 -2.24 -14.91
C SER A 213 15.19 -1.83 -14.03
N ALA A 214 15.39 -1.88 -12.72
CA ALA A 214 14.45 -1.41 -11.71
C ALA A 214 15.18 -0.63 -10.61
N THR A 215 14.56 0.44 -10.11
CA THR A 215 15.06 1.27 -9.00
C THR A 215 13.92 1.56 -8.03
N LEU A 216 14.20 1.46 -6.73
CA LEU A 216 13.29 1.86 -5.66
C LEU A 216 13.71 3.24 -5.14
N PRO A 217 13.07 4.35 -5.57
CA PRO A 217 13.40 5.67 -5.09
C PRO A 217 13.13 5.81 -3.59
N ALA A 218 14.06 6.45 -2.88
CA ALA A 218 13.83 6.83 -1.48
C ALA A 218 12.66 7.82 -1.39
N ALA A 219 11.86 7.74 -0.33
CA ALA A 219 10.86 8.75 -0.04
C ALA A 219 11.54 10.12 0.11
N LYS A 220 11.09 11.12 -0.64
CA LYS A 220 11.61 12.48 -0.54
C LYS A 220 11.16 13.07 0.80
N SER A 221 12.00 12.95 1.83
CA SER A 221 11.88 13.72 3.07
C SER A 221 12.23 15.18 2.75
N THR A 222 11.22 16.01 2.49
CA THR A 222 11.38 17.47 2.54
C THR A 222 11.61 17.83 4.01
N GLY A 223 12.89 17.94 4.42
CA GLY A 223 13.37 18.11 5.80
C GLY A 223 12.94 19.39 6.55
N THR A 224 11.70 19.82 6.34
CA THR A 224 11.04 20.96 6.99
C THR A 224 9.60 20.66 7.39
N GLU A 225 9.05 19.50 7.05
CA GLU A 225 7.85 19.02 7.72
C GLU A 225 8.32 18.11 8.85
N ALA A 226 8.02 18.47 10.10
CA ALA A 226 7.75 17.44 11.08
C ALA A 226 6.76 16.52 10.38
N SER A 227 7.23 15.32 9.99
CA SER A 227 6.49 14.34 9.19
C SER A 227 5.04 14.48 9.58
N ALA A 228 4.18 15.00 8.68
CA ALA A 228 2.79 15.24 9.04
C ALA A 228 2.30 13.92 9.60
N ALA A 229 2.13 13.86 10.94
CA ALA A 229 1.96 12.60 11.64
C ALA A 229 0.82 11.91 10.91
N SER A 230 1.08 10.71 10.34
CA SER A 230 0.10 10.05 9.51
C SER A 230 -1.20 10.05 10.30
N SER A 231 -2.26 10.64 9.74
CA SER A 231 -3.52 10.72 10.45
C SER A 231 -3.95 9.31 10.85
N GLY A 232 -4.21 9.10 12.14
CA GLY A 232 -4.43 7.77 12.71
C GLY A 232 -3.27 7.27 13.58
N PRO A 233 -3.31 5.99 13.98
CA PRO A 233 -2.20 5.36 14.67
C PRO A 233 -1.06 5.01 13.70
N ASP A 234 0.18 5.08 14.17
CA ASP A 234 1.38 4.73 13.39
C ASP A 234 2.37 4.00 14.28
N VAL A 235 2.51 2.68 14.08
CA VAL A 235 3.34 1.84 14.96
C VAL A 235 4.61 1.42 14.25
N ILE A 236 5.74 1.82 14.83
CA ILE A 236 7.08 1.44 14.39
C ILE A 236 7.73 0.46 15.37
N VAL A 237 8.76 -0.25 14.90
CA VAL A 237 9.70 -0.97 15.77
C VAL A 237 10.79 0.01 16.19
N GLY A 238 10.75 0.44 17.46
CA GLY A 238 11.71 1.40 18.02
C GLY A 238 13.03 0.77 18.49
N ASP A 239 12.99 -0.46 19.02
CA ASP A 239 14.19 -1.17 19.48
C ASP A 239 14.00 -2.70 19.51
N LEU A 240 15.11 -3.44 19.49
CA LEU A 240 15.19 -4.89 19.62
C LEU A 240 16.14 -5.29 20.76
N PRO A 241 15.74 -5.07 22.03
CA PRO A 241 16.68 -4.99 23.17
C PRO A 241 17.32 -6.31 23.61
N SER A 242 16.82 -7.46 23.15
CA SER A 242 17.35 -8.77 23.57
C SER A 242 17.07 -9.86 22.54
N MET A 243 17.87 -10.92 22.58
CA MET A 243 17.62 -12.16 21.85
C MET A 243 17.91 -13.33 22.79
N ALA A 244 17.06 -14.35 22.77
CA ALA A 244 17.24 -15.55 23.58
C ALA A 244 16.84 -16.80 22.79
N GLN A 245 17.49 -17.92 23.14
CA GLN A 245 17.13 -19.25 22.66
C GLN A 245 16.09 -19.88 23.59
N PHE A 246 15.08 -20.50 23.01
CA PHE A 246 14.01 -21.21 23.70
C PHE A 246 13.92 -22.66 23.21
N GLY A 247 13.81 -23.58 24.16
CA GLY A 247 13.81 -25.01 23.87
C GLY A 247 15.19 -25.59 23.58
N SER A 248 15.22 -26.89 23.32
CA SER A 248 16.42 -27.62 22.90
C SER A 248 16.53 -27.64 21.37
N ALA A 249 17.74 -27.85 20.86
CA ALA A 249 17.93 -28.03 19.43
C ALA A 249 17.21 -29.30 18.95
N VAL A 250 16.43 -29.19 17.86
CA VAL A 250 15.72 -30.31 17.24
C VAL A 250 16.10 -30.33 15.76
N ALA A 251 16.64 -31.47 15.29
CA ALA A 251 17.07 -31.65 13.90
C ALA A 251 18.01 -30.54 13.37
N GLY A 252 18.86 -29.97 14.23
CA GLY A 252 19.79 -28.89 13.87
C GLY A 252 19.20 -27.48 13.91
N TYR A 253 17.92 -27.32 14.30
CA TYR A 253 17.26 -26.03 14.47
C TYR A 253 17.14 -25.67 15.93
N VAL A 254 17.20 -24.36 16.23
CA VAL A 254 16.93 -23.80 17.56
C VAL A 254 15.79 -22.80 17.46
N GLY A 255 14.96 -22.70 18.51
CA GLY A 255 13.98 -21.63 18.64
C GLY A 255 14.65 -20.36 19.14
N LEU A 256 14.54 -19.26 18.41
CA LEU A 256 14.99 -17.95 18.83
C LEU A 256 13.80 -17.00 18.93
N ALA A 257 13.82 -16.12 19.93
CA ALA A 257 12.93 -14.97 19.98
C ALA A 257 13.69 -13.71 20.37
N ILE A 258 13.20 -12.59 19.88
CA ILE A 258 13.77 -11.25 20.07
C ILE A 258 12.82 -10.45 20.97
N GLY A 259 13.34 -9.67 21.91
CA GLY A 259 12.57 -8.63 22.58
C GLY A 259 12.28 -7.49 21.62
N THR A 260 11.13 -6.84 21.74
CA THR A 260 10.67 -5.83 20.79
C THR A 260 10.12 -4.63 21.55
N THR A 261 10.47 -3.43 21.11
CA THR A 261 9.81 -2.19 21.55
C THR A 261 9.03 -1.63 20.38
N SER A 262 7.70 -1.70 20.46
CA SER A 262 6.81 -1.06 19.48
C SER A 262 6.45 0.35 19.96
N CYS A 263 6.34 1.33 19.06
CA CYS A 263 6.07 2.72 19.42
C CYS A 263 5.02 3.35 18.51
N ASN A 264 4.00 3.97 19.11
CA ASN A 264 2.98 4.70 18.37
C ASN A 264 3.41 6.16 18.16
N MET A 265 3.90 6.49 16.96
CA MET A 265 4.24 7.87 16.56
C MET A 265 3.07 8.61 15.89
N GLY A 266 1.92 7.94 15.75
CA GLY A 266 0.71 8.52 15.18
C GLY A 266 0.02 9.49 16.14
N ASN A 267 -1.13 10.00 15.73
CA ASN A 267 -1.92 10.98 16.51
C ASN A 267 -3.24 10.41 17.07
N VAL A 268 -3.47 9.10 16.90
CA VAL A 268 -4.59 8.35 17.48
C VAL A 268 -4.07 7.12 18.23
N GLU A 269 -4.79 6.68 19.26
CA GLU A 269 -4.49 5.44 19.97
C GLU A 269 -4.55 4.22 19.03
N PHE A 270 -3.62 3.28 19.17
CA PHE A 270 -3.60 2.05 18.38
C PHE A 270 -4.21 0.89 19.14
N ASN A 271 -5.03 0.07 18.48
CA ASN A 271 -5.71 -1.05 19.13
C ASN A 271 -4.71 -2.16 19.51
N TRP A 272 -4.88 -2.71 20.72
CA TRP A 272 -4.02 -3.75 21.31
C TRP A 272 -4.85 -4.81 22.04
N PHE A 273 -6.03 -5.11 21.51
CA PHE A 273 -6.98 -5.99 22.17
C PHE A 273 -6.47 -7.43 22.21
N ALA A 274 -6.51 -8.07 23.38
CA ALA A 274 -6.12 -9.48 23.46
C ALA A 274 -7.10 -10.39 22.68
N MET A 275 -6.57 -11.50 22.17
CA MET A 275 -7.37 -12.64 21.70
C MET A 275 -8.44 -13.00 22.74
N PRO A 276 -9.68 -13.37 22.34
CA PRO A 276 -10.09 -13.73 20.97
C PRO A 276 -10.46 -12.54 20.08
N ASN A 277 -10.31 -11.29 20.53
CA ASN A 277 -10.42 -10.15 19.62
C ASN A 277 -9.29 -10.21 18.58
N THR A 278 -9.55 -9.77 17.35
CA THR A 278 -8.63 -9.87 16.21
C THR A 278 -8.07 -8.51 15.79
N ASP A 279 -8.11 -7.53 16.68
CA ASP A 279 -7.71 -6.14 16.43
C ASP A 279 -6.53 -5.74 17.32
N HIS A 280 -5.37 -6.24 16.90
CA HIS A 280 -4.10 -6.05 17.59
C HIS A 280 -2.95 -6.35 16.63
N PRO A 281 -1.74 -5.85 16.93
CA PRO A 281 -0.60 -6.10 16.07
C PRO A 281 -0.18 -7.57 16.14
N VAL A 282 0.30 -8.03 14.99
CA VAL A 282 0.99 -9.30 14.84
C VAL A 282 2.47 -9.04 14.60
N ILE A 283 3.33 -9.74 15.34
CA ILE A 283 4.77 -9.47 15.37
C ILE A 283 5.53 -10.72 14.87
N PRO A 284 5.79 -10.81 13.55
CA PRO A 284 6.69 -11.81 12.98
C PRO A 284 8.16 -11.39 13.13
N GLN A 285 9.05 -12.34 13.38
CA GLN A 285 10.50 -12.14 13.47
C GLN A 285 11.21 -12.94 12.38
N ASN A 286 12.06 -12.28 11.60
CA ASN A 286 12.85 -12.92 10.53
C ASN A 286 14.32 -12.69 10.83
N PHE A 287 15.14 -13.71 10.57
CA PHE A 287 16.58 -13.62 10.77
C PHE A 287 17.30 -13.69 9.44
N TYR A 288 18.14 -12.71 9.17
CA TYR A 288 18.88 -12.58 7.93
C TYR A 288 20.37 -12.49 8.21
N ARG A 289 21.18 -12.87 7.22
CA ARG A 289 22.64 -12.81 7.28
C ARG A 289 23.19 -12.29 5.95
N MET A 290 24.16 -11.41 6.06
CA MET A 290 25.06 -11.08 4.94
C MET A 290 26.10 -12.20 4.77
N SER A 291 26.26 -12.75 3.57
CA SER A 291 27.21 -13.82 3.24
C SER A 291 27.90 -13.61 1.88
N GLY A 292 28.94 -14.41 1.61
CA GLY A 292 29.61 -14.48 0.30
C GLY A 292 30.68 -13.41 0.06
N GLY A 293 31.70 -13.77 -0.73
CA GLY A 293 32.94 -12.99 -0.85
C GLY A 293 33.82 -13.10 0.40
N PRO A 294 35.00 -12.44 0.41
CA PRO A 294 35.91 -12.46 1.56
C PRO A 294 35.30 -11.88 2.85
N ASP A 295 34.41 -10.90 2.71
CA ASP A 295 33.89 -10.10 3.83
C ASP A 295 32.39 -10.30 4.07
N ASN A 296 31.80 -11.39 3.53
CA ASN A 296 30.38 -11.69 3.65
C ASN A 296 29.42 -10.60 3.14
N ALA A 297 29.86 -9.68 2.28
CA ALA A 297 29.06 -8.52 1.88
C ALA A 297 28.21 -8.72 0.61
N ARG A 298 28.24 -9.90 -0.04
CA ARG A 298 27.70 -10.05 -1.40
C ARG A 298 26.26 -10.55 -1.48
N ARG A 299 25.77 -11.23 -0.45
CA ARG A 299 24.47 -11.91 -0.48
C ARG A 299 23.72 -11.67 0.82
N PHE A 300 22.51 -11.16 0.73
CA PHE A 300 21.58 -11.05 1.85
C PHE A 300 20.67 -12.29 1.85
N GLU A 301 20.73 -13.11 2.90
CA GLU A 301 20.02 -14.39 2.98
C GLU A 301 19.08 -14.42 4.18
N GLN A 302 17.85 -14.90 3.99
CA GLN A 302 17.00 -15.30 5.11
C GLN A 302 17.45 -16.67 5.63
N ILE A 303 17.79 -16.74 6.91
CA ILE A 303 18.29 -17.95 7.57
C ILE A 303 17.35 -18.48 8.66
N GLY A 304 16.28 -17.74 8.98
CA GLY A 304 15.30 -18.16 9.95
C GLY A 304 14.02 -17.34 9.89
N GLN A 305 12.94 -17.95 10.35
CA GLN A 305 11.61 -17.36 10.42
C GLN A 305 10.91 -17.85 11.69
N SER A 306 10.31 -16.94 12.46
CA SER A 306 9.50 -17.27 13.63
C SER A 306 8.04 -17.56 13.27
N TRP A 307 7.33 -18.23 14.17
CA TRP A 307 5.88 -18.08 14.31
C TRP A 307 5.50 -16.62 14.59
N LEU A 308 4.26 -16.22 14.33
CA LEU A 308 3.80 -14.86 14.57
C LEU A 308 3.42 -14.70 16.05
N LYS A 309 3.74 -13.58 16.68
CA LYS A 309 3.26 -13.25 18.04
C LYS A 309 2.02 -12.35 17.96
N HIS A 310 0.97 -12.68 18.70
CA HIS A 310 -0.19 -11.80 18.87
C HIS A 310 0.03 -10.84 20.05
N GLY A 311 -0.18 -9.53 19.84
CA GLY A 311 -0.29 -8.55 20.91
C GLY A 311 -1.39 -8.90 21.92
N PHE A 312 -1.25 -8.46 23.18
CA PHE A 312 -2.24 -8.77 24.22
C PHE A 312 -2.41 -7.68 25.29
N THR A 313 -1.36 -6.90 25.58
CA THR A 313 -1.42 -5.79 26.54
C THR A 313 -0.31 -4.79 26.23
N ALA A 314 -0.66 -3.53 25.99
CA ALA A 314 0.27 -2.43 25.76
C ALA A 314 0.72 -1.80 27.08
N LEU A 315 2.03 -1.74 27.33
CA LEU A 315 2.60 -1.28 28.60
C LEU A 315 2.66 0.25 28.80
N GLN A 316 2.32 1.07 27.79
CA GLN A 316 2.26 2.54 27.88
C GLN A 316 3.55 3.23 28.37
N GLN A 317 4.73 2.79 27.91
CA GLN A 317 6.00 3.43 28.28
C GLN A 317 6.36 4.60 27.35
N ASN A 318 7.45 5.31 27.63
CA ASN A 318 7.96 6.39 26.76
C ASN A 318 9.37 6.05 26.21
N ALA A 319 9.63 4.79 25.88
CA ALA A 319 10.96 4.31 25.48
C ALA A 319 11.46 4.97 24.17
N CYS A 320 10.54 5.33 23.26
CA CYS A 320 10.88 6.06 22.03
C CYS A 320 10.98 7.59 22.21
N GLY A 321 10.63 8.13 23.38
CA GLY A 321 10.78 9.56 23.66
C GLY A 321 9.80 10.49 22.92
N PHE A 322 8.65 9.99 22.46
CA PHE A 322 7.66 10.79 21.70
C PHE A 322 6.70 11.59 22.59
N GLY A 323 6.78 11.44 23.92
CA GLY A 323 5.91 12.14 24.85
C GLY A 323 4.61 11.36 25.08
N CYS A 324 4.73 10.13 25.58
CA CYS A 324 3.62 9.20 25.83
C CYS A 324 2.42 9.85 26.55
N VAL A 325 1.29 9.86 25.84
CA VAL A 325 -0.05 10.12 26.36
C VAL A 325 -0.73 8.76 26.52
N SER A 326 -0.71 8.25 27.75
CA SER A 326 -1.28 6.93 28.06
C SER A 326 -2.76 6.87 27.71
N SER A 327 -3.19 5.75 27.11
CA SER A 327 -4.61 5.44 26.87
C SER A 327 -5.40 5.13 28.15
N GLY A 328 -4.71 5.01 29.30
CA GLY A 328 -5.31 4.59 30.57
C GLY A 328 -5.62 3.08 30.64
N THR A 329 -5.33 2.30 29.59
CA THR A 329 -5.58 0.86 29.56
C THR A 329 -4.43 0.09 28.89
N GLY A 330 -4.44 -1.23 29.02
CA GLY A 330 -3.57 -2.12 28.26
C GLY A 330 -4.14 -2.54 26.90
N SER A 331 -5.39 -2.22 26.60
CA SER A 331 -6.07 -2.66 25.37
C SER A 331 -5.85 -1.74 24.18
N ARG A 332 -5.16 -0.62 24.38
CA ARG A 332 -4.81 0.36 23.35
C ARG A 332 -3.43 0.93 23.66
N LEU A 333 -2.54 1.09 22.67
CA LEU A 333 -1.28 1.83 22.82
C LEU A 333 -1.53 3.32 22.60
N GLY A 334 -1.29 4.12 23.64
CA GLY A 334 -1.48 5.56 23.63
C GLY A 334 -0.59 6.29 22.62
N VAL A 335 -0.97 7.52 22.28
CA VAL A 335 -0.21 8.39 21.37
C VAL A 335 1.16 8.70 21.97
N GLY A 336 2.22 8.51 21.20
CA GLY A 336 3.61 8.70 21.65
C GLY A 336 4.11 7.63 22.62
N CYS A 337 3.30 6.62 22.95
CA CYS A 337 3.68 5.56 23.89
C CYS A 337 4.38 4.39 23.19
N SER A 338 5.10 3.60 23.99
CA SER A 338 5.82 2.41 23.59
C SER A 338 5.40 1.17 24.38
N ASP A 339 5.42 0.01 23.73
CA ASP A 339 5.18 -1.30 24.31
C ASP A 339 6.41 -2.20 24.19
N PRO A 340 7.23 -2.35 25.25
CA PRO A 340 8.36 -3.28 25.26
C PRO A 340 7.93 -4.70 25.70
N TYR A 341 8.07 -5.67 24.80
CA TYR A 341 8.00 -7.10 25.12
C TYR A 341 9.39 -7.73 25.20
N SER A 342 9.60 -8.55 26.22
CA SER A 342 10.83 -9.35 26.35
C SER A 342 10.85 -10.49 25.32
N ALA A 343 12.04 -11.04 25.06
CA ALA A 343 12.19 -12.24 24.24
C ALA A 343 11.32 -13.40 24.76
N SER A 344 11.18 -13.53 26.09
CA SER A 344 10.36 -14.59 26.71
C SER A 344 8.86 -14.39 26.51
N LEU A 345 8.37 -13.14 26.47
CA LEU A 345 6.97 -12.87 26.15
C LEU A 345 6.70 -13.17 24.67
N ASN A 346 7.64 -12.79 23.80
CA ASN A 346 7.54 -13.03 22.37
C ASN A 346 7.68 -14.52 21.99
N SER A 347 8.31 -15.34 22.83
CA SER A 347 8.41 -16.79 22.63
C SER A 347 7.26 -17.60 23.25
N SER A 348 6.27 -16.95 23.89
CA SER A 348 5.21 -17.65 24.62
C SER A 348 4.35 -18.48 23.67
N GLN A 349 4.43 -19.81 23.79
CA GLN A 349 3.75 -20.75 22.87
C GLN A 349 2.23 -20.55 22.80
N SER A 350 1.58 -20.17 23.90
CA SER A 350 0.12 -19.91 23.94
C SER A 350 -0.32 -18.66 23.16
N GLY A 351 0.61 -17.76 22.84
CA GLY A 351 0.35 -16.51 22.12
C GLY A 351 0.96 -16.47 20.72
N LEU A 352 1.56 -17.57 20.27
CA LEU A 352 2.10 -17.70 18.92
C LEU A 352 1.03 -18.23 17.97
N GLY A 353 1.16 -17.91 16.68
CA GLY A 353 0.25 -18.36 15.63
C GLY A 353 0.96 -18.60 14.32
N SER A 354 0.36 -19.40 13.43
CA SER A 354 0.84 -19.59 12.06
C SER A 354 0.70 -18.31 11.25
N ARG A 355 1.77 -17.85 10.60
CA ARG A 355 1.71 -16.68 9.72
C ARG A 355 0.68 -16.84 8.61
N ALA A 356 0.39 -18.07 8.20
CA ALA A 356 -0.61 -18.39 7.19
C ALA A 356 -2.05 -18.02 7.60
N TRP A 357 -2.29 -17.74 8.88
CA TRP A 357 -3.60 -17.26 9.33
C TRP A 357 -3.86 -15.79 9.02
N VAL A 358 -2.81 -15.01 8.77
CA VAL A 358 -2.93 -13.58 8.52
C VAL A 358 -2.98 -13.35 7.03
N ASN A 359 -4.05 -12.73 6.55
CA ASN A 359 -4.11 -12.25 5.18
C ASN A 359 -3.06 -11.12 5.01
N PRO A 360 -2.08 -11.27 4.11
CA PRO A 360 -0.98 -10.30 4.00
C PRO A 360 -1.41 -8.94 3.43
N PHE A 361 -2.58 -8.86 2.77
CA PHE A 361 -3.11 -7.62 2.21
C PHE A 361 -4.04 -6.89 3.18
N THR A 362 -4.87 -7.63 3.91
CA THR A 362 -5.90 -7.05 4.77
C THR A 362 -5.54 -7.06 6.26
N GLY A 363 -4.54 -7.85 6.66
CA GLY A 363 -4.19 -8.07 8.05
C GLY A 363 -5.20 -8.93 8.84
N ALA A 364 -6.29 -9.38 8.22
CA ALA A 364 -7.33 -10.15 8.90
C ALA A 364 -6.85 -11.56 9.29
N PHE A 365 -7.25 -12.02 10.48
CA PHE A 365 -7.00 -13.38 10.99
C PHE A 365 -8.16 -13.84 11.88
N PRO A 366 -8.39 -15.16 12.02
CA PRO A 366 -9.47 -15.68 12.86
C PRO A 366 -9.17 -15.52 14.35
N SER A 367 -10.21 -15.45 15.17
CA SER A 367 -10.14 -15.40 16.65
C SER A 367 -9.50 -16.63 17.30
N THR A 368 -9.15 -17.64 16.50
CA THR A 368 -8.46 -18.88 16.89
C THR A 368 -7.05 -18.98 16.30
N ALA A 369 -6.49 -17.91 15.72
CA ALA A 369 -5.20 -17.93 15.02
C ALA A 369 -3.99 -18.35 15.89
N ASN A 370 -4.11 -18.28 17.22
CA ASN A 370 -3.12 -18.78 18.19
C ASN A 370 -3.43 -20.19 18.73
N ASN A 371 -4.41 -20.89 18.14
CA ASN A 371 -4.76 -22.25 18.53
C ASN A 371 -3.88 -23.25 17.79
N HIS A 372 -3.18 -24.10 18.56
CA HIS A 372 -2.31 -25.15 18.05
C HIS A 372 -2.96 -26.55 18.06
N SER A 373 -4.20 -26.67 18.53
CA SER A 373 -4.91 -27.96 18.55
C SER A 373 -5.23 -28.46 17.14
N GLY A 374 -4.87 -29.71 16.85
CA GLY A 374 -5.18 -30.37 15.56
C GLY A 374 -4.13 -30.21 14.48
N HIS A 375 -2.99 -29.57 14.78
CA HIS A 375 -1.84 -29.51 13.88
C HIS A 375 -0.68 -30.31 14.46
N THR A 376 -0.20 -31.30 13.71
CA THR A 376 1.09 -31.97 13.97
C THR A 376 2.18 -31.14 13.30
N HIS A 377 3.14 -30.66 14.07
CA HIS A 377 4.28 -29.87 13.58
C HIS A 377 5.44 -30.76 13.15
#